data_AF-A0A952K2K8-F1
#
_entry.id   AF-A0A952K2K8-F1
#
_cell.length_a   1.000
_cell.length_b   1.000
_cell.length_c   1.000
_cell.angle_alpha   90.00
_cell.angle_beta   90.00
_cell.angle_gamma   90.00
#
_symmetry.space_group_name_H-M   'P 1'
#
loop_
_entity.id
_entity.type
_entity.pdbx_description
1 polymer ?
#
loop_
_entity_poly.entity_id
_entity_poly.type
_entity_poly.pdbx_seq_one_letter_code
_entity_poly.pdbx_strand_id
1 'polypeptide(L)'
;MTSLLNDIQTESDNKKLEELFLAIYFNDLEKVIDFKKQFPELYAKKEKFQIDENTTFNLINLTFFNQTIWFDGDWIDDIKPLVEKHRQRTKQMLDFWRAELGQQEIHRQIEYNQYHEHFFCDDPNDFEEILSDPISIYLEKGFREIDLKLYNRAQCFDFAEAKKLLEQGAKLDIHFENDGDSSTIRRISDEVSFLATCEVIPKYEVFETKGYNRNFDISRMFGDILGLAAHEEMYHLLKKYDKEE
;
A
#
# COMPACT_ATOMS: atom_id res chain seq x y z
N MET A 1 32.78 -23.51 4.95
CA MET A 1 31.77 -22.83 5.78
C MET A 1 32.05 -21.34 5.74
N THR A 2 31.71 -20.71 4.63
CA THR A 2 32.00 -19.29 4.36
C THR A 2 30.92 -18.80 3.39
N SER A 3 29.73 -18.52 3.91
CA SER A 3 28.63 -18.01 3.07
C SER A 3 27.48 -17.34 3.83
N LEU A 4 27.64 -16.98 5.11
CA LEU A 4 26.55 -16.36 5.90
C LEU A 4 26.85 -14.94 6.37
N LEU A 5 27.99 -14.36 5.97
CA LEU A 5 28.42 -13.01 6.39
C LEU A 5 28.45 -11.97 5.25
N ASN A 6 28.11 -12.35 4.01
CA ASN A 6 28.13 -11.43 2.85
C ASN A 6 26.75 -10.86 2.47
N ASP A 7 25.70 -11.18 3.21
CA ASP A 7 24.32 -10.81 2.85
C ASP A 7 23.79 -9.56 3.57
N ILE A 8 24.63 -8.91 4.39
CA ILE A 8 24.28 -7.62 5.00
C ILE A 8 24.51 -6.53 3.96
N GLN A 9 23.41 -5.93 3.51
CA GLN A 9 23.40 -4.75 2.65
C GLN A 9 24.21 -3.63 3.33
N THR A 10 25.21 -3.05 2.64
CA THR A 10 25.91 -1.88 3.19
C THR A 10 25.02 -0.64 3.06
N GLU A 11 25.22 0.37 3.91
CA GLU A 11 24.53 1.66 3.80
C GLU A 11 24.71 2.29 2.39
N SER A 12 25.89 2.12 1.80
CA SER A 12 26.17 2.56 0.42
C SER A 12 25.40 1.77 -0.63
N ASP A 13 25.24 0.46 -0.46
CA ASP A 13 24.42 -0.38 -1.33
C ASP A 13 22.95 0.03 -1.25
N ASN A 14 22.44 0.30 -0.04
CA ASN A 14 21.04 0.69 0.16
C ASN A 14 20.74 2.05 -0.47
N LYS A 15 21.63 3.03 -0.29
CA LYS A 15 21.53 4.34 -0.95
C LYS A 15 21.47 4.23 -2.47
N LYS A 16 22.19 3.27 -3.05
CA LYS A 16 22.14 3.03 -4.50
C LYS A 16 20.85 2.31 -4.90
N LEU A 17 20.32 1.41 -4.07
CA LEU A 17 19.00 0.83 -4.27
C LEU A 17 17.86 1.86 -4.18
N GLU A 18 18.02 3.00 -3.51
CA GLU A 18 17.02 4.08 -3.55
C GLU A 18 16.79 4.59 -4.99
N GLU A 19 17.82 4.57 -5.85
CA GLU A 19 17.64 4.89 -7.27
C GLU A 19 16.73 3.87 -7.97
N LEU A 20 16.88 2.59 -7.62
CA LEU A 20 16.00 1.52 -8.11
C LEU A 20 14.60 1.63 -7.52
N PHE A 21 14.46 1.96 -6.23
CA PHE A 21 13.19 2.26 -5.60
C PHE A 21 12.43 3.33 -6.38
N LEU A 22 13.06 4.48 -6.64
CA LEU A 22 12.42 5.58 -7.37
C LEU A 22 12.04 5.19 -8.80
N ALA A 23 12.91 4.45 -9.49
CA ALA A 23 12.61 3.95 -10.83
C ALA A 23 11.39 3.03 -10.85
N ILE A 24 11.27 2.11 -9.89
CA ILE A 24 10.12 1.21 -9.80
C ILE A 24 8.87 1.95 -9.29
N TYR A 25 9.01 2.85 -8.31
CA TYR A 25 7.92 3.68 -7.79
C TYR A 25 7.24 4.43 -8.94
N PHE A 26 7.99 5.12 -9.80
CA PHE A 26 7.42 5.85 -10.94
C PHE A 26 7.14 4.98 -12.18
N ASN A 27 7.40 3.66 -12.10
CA ASN A 27 7.38 2.72 -13.23
C ASN A 27 8.21 3.20 -14.45
N ASP A 28 9.40 3.75 -14.19
CA ASP A 28 10.38 4.10 -15.22
C ASP A 28 11.17 2.85 -15.63
N LEU A 29 10.63 2.12 -16.61
CA LEU A 29 11.19 0.87 -17.10
C LEU A 29 12.60 1.03 -17.68
N GLU A 30 12.88 2.13 -18.38
CA GLU A 30 14.20 2.37 -18.97
C GLU A 30 15.26 2.47 -17.87
N LYS A 31 14.97 3.22 -16.80
CA LYS A 31 15.85 3.34 -15.64
C LYS A 31 16.05 2.01 -14.90
N VAL A 32 15.02 1.19 -14.76
CA VAL A 32 15.15 -0.15 -14.17
C VAL A 32 16.09 -1.03 -15.00
N ILE A 33 15.91 -1.05 -16.33
CA ILE A 33 16.76 -1.82 -17.25
C ILE A 33 18.21 -1.32 -17.21
N ASP A 34 18.42 0.00 -17.19
CA ASP A 34 19.75 0.58 -17.13
C ASP A 34 20.43 0.32 -15.79
N PHE A 35 19.70 0.40 -14.68
CA PHE A 35 20.21 0.04 -13.36
C PHE A 35 20.65 -1.42 -13.33
N LYS A 36 19.82 -2.34 -13.86
CA LYS A 36 20.16 -3.77 -13.97
C LYS A 36 21.45 -4.00 -14.76
N LYS A 37 21.64 -3.30 -15.88
CA LYS A 37 22.86 -3.41 -16.72
C LYS A 37 24.10 -2.89 -16.00
N GLN A 38 23.98 -1.77 -15.29
CA GLN A 38 25.09 -1.10 -14.62
C GLN A 38 25.48 -1.78 -13.31
N PHE A 39 24.50 -2.28 -12.55
CA PHE A 39 24.67 -2.83 -11.20
C PHE A 39 23.94 -4.19 -11.06
N PRO A 40 24.30 -5.23 -11.83
CA PRO A 40 23.56 -6.50 -11.84
C PRO A 40 23.52 -7.20 -10.48
N GLU A 41 24.63 -7.16 -9.72
CA GLU A 41 24.70 -7.75 -8.37
C GLU A 41 23.80 -7.02 -7.36
N LEU A 42 23.73 -5.69 -7.45
CA LEU A 42 22.88 -4.89 -6.58
C LEU A 42 21.40 -5.04 -6.96
N TYR A 43 21.09 -5.08 -8.25
CA TYR A 43 19.75 -5.36 -8.76
C TYR A 43 19.21 -6.72 -8.28
N ALA A 44 20.08 -7.73 -8.13
CA ALA A 44 19.67 -9.02 -7.55
C ALA A 44 19.16 -8.90 -6.10
N LYS A 45 19.55 -7.84 -5.36
CA LYS A 45 19.12 -7.57 -3.98
C LYS A 45 17.79 -6.80 -3.88
N LYS A 46 17.10 -6.51 -4.99
CA LYS A 46 15.83 -5.74 -5.02
C LYS A 46 14.72 -6.29 -4.12
N GLU A 47 14.78 -7.57 -3.76
CA GLU A 47 13.81 -8.25 -2.90
C GLU A 47 14.07 -8.01 -1.39
N LYS A 48 15.24 -7.45 -1.06
CA LYS A 48 15.72 -7.20 0.30
C LYS A 48 16.05 -5.71 0.52
N PHE A 49 15.34 -4.81 -0.15
CA PHE A 49 15.55 -3.37 0.03
C PHE A 49 15.26 -2.98 1.48
N GLN A 50 16.15 -2.21 2.09
CA GLN A 50 16.04 -1.85 3.50
C GLN A 50 15.33 -0.50 3.63
N ILE A 51 14.13 -0.51 4.23
CA ILE A 51 13.34 0.70 4.50
C ILE A 51 13.90 1.41 5.74
N ASP A 52 14.18 0.63 6.79
CA ASP A 52 14.77 1.07 8.05
C ASP A 52 15.61 -0.07 8.67
N GLU A 53 16.09 0.10 9.90
CA GLU A 53 16.96 -0.87 10.58
C GLU A 53 16.36 -2.28 10.70
N ASN A 54 15.03 -2.40 10.81
CA ASN A 54 14.31 -3.64 11.09
C ASN A 54 13.42 -4.11 9.92
N THR A 55 13.17 -3.24 8.94
CA THR A 55 12.20 -3.47 7.87
C THR A 55 12.87 -3.66 6.51
N THR A 56 12.60 -4.81 5.88
CA THR A 56 12.97 -5.05 4.47
C THR A 56 11.73 -5.20 3.59
N PHE A 57 11.91 -4.91 2.31
CA PHE A 57 10.82 -4.85 1.36
C PHE A 57 11.26 -5.31 -0.03
N ASN A 58 10.38 -6.02 -0.71
CA ASN A 58 10.58 -6.40 -2.11
C ASN A 58 10.08 -5.29 -3.03
N LEU A 59 11.01 -4.61 -3.72
CA LEU A 59 10.70 -3.47 -4.57
C LEU A 59 9.70 -3.78 -5.69
N ILE A 60 9.58 -5.03 -6.15
CA ILE A 60 8.58 -5.42 -7.17
C ILE A 60 7.16 -5.07 -6.71
N ASN A 61 6.89 -5.11 -5.40
CA ASN A 61 5.57 -4.80 -4.84
C ASN A 61 5.11 -3.36 -5.12
N LEU A 62 6.03 -2.41 -5.37
CA LEU A 62 5.66 -1.05 -5.78
C LEU A 62 4.89 -1.03 -7.11
N THR A 63 5.21 -1.94 -8.04
CA THR A 63 4.47 -2.04 -9.30
C THR A 63 3.05 -2.56 -9.07
N PHE A 64 2.84 -3.46 -8.11
CA PHE A 64 1.50 -3.93 -7.73
C PHE A 64 0.71 -2.83 -7.02
N PHE A 65 1.34 -2.03 -6.16
CA PHE A 65 0.67 -0.86 -5.57
C PHE A 65 0.22 0.12 -6.65
N ASN A 66 1.09 0.40 -7.62
CA ASN A 66 0.74 1.19 -8.79
C ASN A 66 -0.46 0.60 -9.56
N GLN A 67 -0.51 -0.73 -9.71
CA GLN A 67 -1.64 -1.38 -10.36
C GLN A 67 -2.96 -1.14 -9.61
N THR A 68 -2.91 -1.17 -8.27
CA THR A 68 -4.06 -0.89 -7.40
C THR A 68 -4.51 0.56 -7.55
N ILE A 69 -3.59 1.53 -7.45
CA ILE A 69 -3.97 2.96 -7.38
C ILE A 69 -4.33 3.55 -8.76
N TRP A 70 -3.84 2.99 -9.87
CA TRP A 70 -4.17 3.45 -11.23
C TRP A 70 -5.32 2.64 -11.85
N PHE A 71 -6.31 2.27 -11.03
CA PHE A 71 -7.44 1.45 -11.44
C PHE A 71 -8.30 2.12 -12.51
N ASP A 72 -9.09 1.29 -13.20
CA ASP A 72 -10.06 1.75 -14.19
C ASP A 72 -11.34 2.21 -13.50
N GLY A 73 -11.48 3.53 -13.36
CA GLY A 73 -12.59 4.16 -12.67
C GLY A 73 -12.77 5.62 -13.06
N ASP A 74 -13.76 6.27 -12.44
CA ASP A 74 -14.16 7.63 -12.73
C ASP A 74 -13.24 8.66 -12.06
N TRP A 75 -12.07 8.87 -12.65
CA TRP A 75 -11.15 9.94 -12.26
C TRP A 75 -11.66 11.31 -12.73
N ILE A 76 -11.29 12.40 -12.04
CA ILE A 76 -11.61 13.75 -12.51
C ILE A 76 -10.84 14.08 -13.80
N ASP A 77 -11.44 14.86 -14.70
CA ASP A 77 -10.89 15.08 -16.05
C ASP A 77 -9.46 15.63 -16.06
N ASP A 78 -9.10 16.48 -15.09
CA ASP A 78 -7.78 17.11 -15.00
C ASP A 78 -6.65 16.09 -14.74
N ILE A 79 -6.94 14.98 -14.03
CA ILE A 79 -5.92 13.95 -13.70
C ILE A 79 -5.98 12.73 -14.61
N LYS A 80 -7.07 12.53 -15.38
CA LYS A 80 -7.21 11.39 -16.32
C LYS A 80 -5.98 11.16 -17.21
N PRO A 81 -5.35 12.20 -17.81
CA PRO A 81 -4.16 11.98 -18.63
C PRO A 81 -2.98 11.41 -17.86
N LEU A 82 -2.79 11.83 -16.61
CA LEU A 82 -1.74 11.31 -15.73
C LEU A 82 -2.02 9.84 -15.39
N VAL A 83 -3.26 9.53 -14.99
CA VAL A 83 -3.68 8.16 -14.65
C VAL A 83 -3.46 7.21 -15.83
N GLU A 84 -3.93 7.54 -17.02
CA GLU A 84 -3.78 6.66 -18.19
C GLU A 84 -2.31 6.42 -18.55
N LYS A 85 -1.48 7.47 -18.47
CA LYS A 85 -0.04 7.35 -18.68
C LYS A 85 0.60 6.38 -17.67
N HIS A 86 0.31 6.53 -16.39
CA HIS A 86 0.89 5.68 -15.35
C HIS A 86 0.32 4.26 -15.37
N ARG A 87 -0.92 4.07 -15.78
CA ARG A 87 -1.51 2.75 -16.05
C ARG A 87 -0.75 2.01 -17.15
N GLN A 88 -0.45 2.69 -18.25
CA GLN A 88 0.34 2.10 -19.35
C GLN A 88 1.75 1.73 -18.89
N ARG A 89 2.44 2.61 -18.15
CA ARG A 89 3.76 2.33 -17.56
C ARG A 89 3.73 1.14 -16.61
N THR A 90 2.69 1.06 -15.76
CA THR A 90 2.48 -0.05 -14.82
C THR A 90 2.35 -1.37 -15.58
N LYS A 91 1.53 -1.40 -16.65
CA LYS A 91 1.38 -2.58 -17.49
C LYS A 91 2.71 -3.02 -18.11
N GLN A 92 3.49 -2.09 -18.65
CA GLN A 92 4.81 -2.37 -19.22
C GLN A 92 5.79 -2.93 -18.17
N MET A 93 5.79 -2.37 -16.96
CA MET A 93 6.62 -2.86 -15.87
C MET A 93 6.19 -4.27 -15.40
N LEU A 94 4.88 -4.54 -15.32
CA LEU A 94 4.37 -5.89 -15.04
C LEU A 94 4.77 -6.91 -16.12
N ASP A 95 4.70 -6.53 -17.40
CA ASP A 95 5.15 -7.37 -18.51
C ASP A 95 6.66 -7.65 -18.42
N PHE A 96 7.46 -6.64 -18.04
CA PHE A 96 8.87 -6.82 -17.74
C PHE A 96 9.10 -7.81 -16.60
N TRP A 97 8.38 -7.70 -15.48
CA TRP A 97 8.51 -8.64 -14.36
C TRP A 97 8.12 -10.08 -14.73
N ARG A 98 7.06 -10.27 -15.52
CA ARG A 98 6.68 -11.60 -16.04
C ARG A 98 7.81 -12.24 -16.84
N ALA A 99 8.41 -11.47 -17.75
CA ALA A 99 9.53 -11.94 -18.56
C ALA A 99 10.78 -12.21 -17.70
N GLU A 100 11.07 -11.32 -16.75
CA GLU A 100 12.23 -11.40 -15.86
C GLU A 100 12.18 -12.64 -14.94
N LEU A 101 11.00 -12.94 -14.40
CA LEU A 101 10.77 -14.07 -13.50
C LEU A 101 10.47 -15.38 -14.23
N GLY A 102 10.25 -15.33 -15.55
CA GLY A 102 9.85 -16.50 -16.35
C GLY A 102 8.46 -17.03 -15.97
N GLN A 103 7.56 -16.17 -15.52
CA GLN A 103 6.22 -16.53 -15.05
C GLN A 103 5.14 -15.83 -15.87
N GLN A 104 4.08 -16.57 -16.23
CA GLN A 104 2.93 -15.98 -16.93
C GLN A 104 2.08 -15.10 -16.00
N GLU A 105 1.95 -15.53 -14.75
CA GLU A 105 1.26 -14.80 -13.69
C GLU A 105 2.23 -14.50 -12.57
N ILE A 106 2.24 -13.24 -12.15
CA ILE A 106 2.98 -12.75 -11.00
C ILE A 106 1.95 -12.23 -10.01
N HIS A 107 1.99 -12.74 -8.79
CA HIS A 107 1.09 -12.31 -7.74
C HIS A 107 1.84 -11.42 -6.77
N ARG A 108 1.11 -10.44 -6.20
CA ARG A 108 1.61 -9.68 -5.07
C ARG A 108 1.88 -10.62 -3.90
N GLN A 109 3.03 -10.42 -3.24
CA GLN A 109 3.47 -11.22 -2.10
C GLN A 109 3.60 -10.33 -0.86
N ILE A 110 2.51 -9.67 -0.46
CA ILE A 110 2.55 -8.75 0.68
C ILE A 110 1.30 -8.88 1.53
N GLU A 111 1.53 -8.87 2.84
CA GLU A 111 0.52 -8.61 3.87
C GLU A 111 0.74 -7.17 4.33
N TYR A 112 -0.23 -6.29 4.15
CA TYR A 112 -0.03 -4.85 4.41
C TYR A 112 0.28 -4.56 5.88
N ASN A 113 -0.43 -5.24 6.79
CA ASN A 113 -0.33 -5.04 8.23
C ASN A 113 1.03 -5.42 8.84
N GLN A 114 1.88 -6.18 8.13
CA GLN A 114 3.27 -6.41 8.56
C GLN A 114 4.09 -5.11 8.59
N TYR A 115 3.64 -4.07 7.87
CA TYR A 115 4.24 -2.76 7.78
C TYR A 115 3.40 -1.68 8.51
N HIS A 116 2.58 -2.06 9.50
CA HIS A 116 1.65 -1.15 10.19
C HIS A 116 2.33 0.12 10.74
N GLU A 117 3.60 0.08 11.13
CA GLU A 117 4.35 1.26 11.60
C GLU A 117 4.67 2.30 10.49
N HIS A 118 4.49 1.93 9.21
CA HIS A 118 4.87 2.75 8.05
C HIS A 118 3.71 3.54 7.44
N PHE A 119 2.47 3.30 7.85
CA PHE A 119 1.30 4.00 7.33
C PHE A 119 0.19 4.05 8.40
N PHE A 120 -0.91 4.74 8.12
CA PHE A 120 -2.00 4.85 9.08
C PHE A 120 -2.78 3.53 9.19
N CYS A 121 -2.33 2.67 10.11
CA CYS A 121 -2.82 1.32 10.38
C CYS A 121 -2.80 1.09 11.89
N ASP A 122 -3.86 0.50 12.43
CA ASP A 122 -3.86 0.07 13.84
C ASP A 122 -2.95 -1.16 14.00
N ASP A 123 -2.34 -1.34 15.18
CA ASP A 123 -1.50 -2.51 15.45
C ASP A 123 -2.33 -3.79 15.25
N PRO A 124 -1.91 -4.71 14.35
CA PRO A 124 -2.66 -5.94 14.10
C PRO A 124 -2.81 -6.84 15.33
N ASN A 125 -1.97 -6.66 16.35
CA ASN A 125 -2.01 -7.37 17.62
C ASN A 125 -2.99 -6.77 18.63
N ASP A 126 -3.61 -5.62 18.33
CA ASP A 126 -4.63 -5.00 19.17
C ASP A 126 -6.03 -5.46 18.77
N PHE A 127 -6.53 -6.48 19.48
CA PHE A 127 -7.79 -7.17 19.19
C PHE A 127 -9.01 -6.62 19.93
N GLU A 128 -8.80 -5.79 20.95
CA GLU A 128 -9.84 -5.47 21.92
C GLU A 128 -10.08 -3.97 22.08
N GLU A 129 -9.49 -3.14 21.20
CA GLU A 129 -9.67 -1.69 21.23
C GLU A 129 -10.30 -1.12 19.96
N ILE A 130 -11.11 -0.08 20.14
CA ILE A 130 -11.70 0.76 19.11
C ILE A 130 -11.53 2.21 19.56
N LEU A 131 -10.80 3.01 18.78
CA LEU A 131 -10.55 4.42 19.09
C LEU A 131 -9.95 4.63 20.49
N SER A 132 -9.01 3.75 20.87
CA SER A 132 -8.36 3.72 22.20
C SER A 132 -9.28 3.38 23.39
N ASP A 133 -10.52 2.98 23.13
CA ASP A 133 -11.45 2.48 24.14
C ASP A 133 -11.63 0.95 23.98
N PRO A 134 -11.70 0.19 25.08
CA PRO A 134 -12.01 -1.25 25.02
C PRO A 134 -13.36 -1.53 24.34
N ILE A 135 -13.42 -2.60 23.54
CA ILE A 135 -14.64 -3.08 22.87
C ILE A 135 -15.81 -3.24 23.86
N SER A 136 -15.53 -3.62 25.11
CA SER A 136 -16.55 -3.78 26.17
C SER A 136 -17.38 -2.52 26.41
N ILE A 137 -16.79 -1.32 26.30
CA ILE A 137 -17.50 -0.05 26.47
C ILE A 137 -18.58 0.11 25.39
N TYR A 138 -18.29 -0.30 24.16
CA TYR A 138 -19.25 -0.23 23.06
C TYR A 138 -20.31 -1.33 23.16
N LEU A 139 -19.95 -2.50 23.65
CA LEU A 139 -20.94 -3.55 23.93
C LEU A 139 -21.97 -3.09 24.97
N GLU A 140 -21.54 -2.40 26.03
CA GLU A 140 -22.44 -1.82 27.04
C GLU A 140 -23.40 -0.76 26.45
N LYS A 141 -22.97 -0.06 25.39
CA LYS A 141 -23.80 0.88 24.63
C LYS A 141 -24.74 0.21 23.62
N GLY A 142 -24.73 -1.12 23.52
CA GLY A 142 -25.65 -1.89 22.67
C GLY A 142 -25.15 -2.16 21.25
N PHE A 143 -23.89 -1.89 20.95
CA PHE A 143 -23.30 -2.26 19.66
C PHE A 143 -23.17 -3.79 19.53
N ARG A 144 -23.22 -4.30 18.29
CA ARG A 144 -23.00 -5.72 18.02
C ARG A 144 -21.50 -6.00 17.95
N GLU A 145 -21.05 -7.01 18.68
CA GLU A 145 -19.65 -7.44 18.70
C GLU A 145 -19.07 -7.69 17.30
N ILE A 146 -19.85 -8.29 16.40
CA ILE A 146 -19.41 -8.59 15.03
C ILE A 146 -19.13 -7.31 14.21
N ASP A 147 -19.89 -6.24 14.45
CA ASP A 147 -19.73 -4.95 13.74
C ASP A 147 -18.50 -4.22 14.30
N LEU A 148 -18.31 -4.25 15.61
CA LEU A 148 -17.13 -3.71 16.30
C LEU A 148 -15.84 -4.42 15.84
N LYS A 149 -15.86 -5.74 15.76
CA LYS A 149 -14.73 -6.54 15.25
C LYS A 149 -14.41 -6.19 13.80
N LEU A 150 -15.43 -5.97 12.96
CA LEU A 150 -15.18 -5.56 11.58
C LEU A 150 -14.47 -4.21 11.52
N TYR A 151 -14.92 -3.23 12.30
CA TYR A 151 -14.30 -1.91 12.36
C TYR A 151 -12.81 -1.99 12.72
N ASN A 152 -12.49 -2.71 13.80
CA ASN A 152 -11.11 -2.90 14.22
C ASN A 152 -10.29 -3.69 13.17
N ARG A 153 -10.78 -4.84 12.68
CA ARG A 153 -10.05 -5.67 11.69
C ARG A 153 -9.80 -4.95 10.36
N ALA A 154 -10.71 -4.07 9.94
CA ALA A 154 -10.51 -3.25 8.75
C ALA A 154 -9.38 -2.23 8.92
N GLN A 155 -9.27 -1.59 10.10
CA GLN A 155 -8.19 -0.64 10.40
C GLN A 155 -6.83 -1.31 10.64
N CYS A 156 -6.83 -2.57 11.07
CA CYS A 156 -5.64 -3.42 11.13
C CYS A 156 -5.27 -4.03 9.76
N PHE A 157 -6.02 -3.75 8.68
CA PHE A 157 -5.83 -4.35 7.36
C PHE A 157 -5.82 -5.88 7.34
N ASP A 158 -6.60 -6.52 8.22
CA ASP A 158 -6.82 -7.97 8.20
C ASP A 158 -7.91 -8.31 7.19
N PHE A 159 -7.51 -8.37 5.92
CA PHE A 159 -8.42 -8.66 4.80
C PHE A 159 -9.16 -9.99 4.95
N ALA A 160 -8.52 -11.00 5.52
CA ALA A 160 -9.10 -12.33 5.65
C ALA A 160 -10.22 -12.33 6.69
N GLU A 161 -9.95 -11.79 7.88
CA GLU A 161 -10.95 -11.72 8.94
C GLU A 161 -12.05 -10.70 8.61
N ALA A 162 -11.70 -9.53 8.05
CA ALA A 162 -12.69 -8.54 7.61
C ALA A 162 -13.67 -9.14 6.61
N LYS A 163 -13.18 -9.87 5.59
CA LYS A 163 -14.03 -10.56 4.62
C LYS A 163 -14.96 -11.58 5.30
N LYS A 164 -14.43 -12.39 6.21
CA LYS A 164 -15.21 -13.39 6.95
C LYS A 164 -16.31 -12.75 7.80
N LEU A 165 -16.03 -11.63 8.47
CA LEU A 165 -17.02 -10.89 9.26
C LEU A 165 -18.13 -10.31 8.37
N LEU A 166 -17.76 -9.78 7.20
CA LEU A 166 -18.73 -9.30 6.19
C LEU A 166 -19.64 -10.44 5.69
N GLU A 167 -19.06 -11.61 5.38
CA GLU A 167 -19.82 -12.81 4.98
C GLU A 167 -20.79 -13.29 6.08
N GLN A 168 -20.47 -13.01 7.35
CA GLN A 168 -21.31 -13.31 8.52
C GLN A 168 -22.37 -12.24 8.81
N GLY A 169 -22.43 -11.15 8.03
CA GLY A 169 -23.43 -10.09 8.19
C GLY A 169 -23.04 -9.00 9.19
N ALA A 170 -21.74 -8.75 9.33
CA ALA A 170 -21.25 -7.50 9.93
C ALA A 170 -21.72 -6.29 9.12
N LYS A 171 -22.10 -5.20 9.81
CA LYS A 171 -22.51 -3.94 9.20
C LYS A 171 -21.33 -2.99 9.06
N LEU A 172 -21.26 -2.31 7.92
CA LEU A 172 -20.26 -1.28 7.61
C LEU A 172 -20.56 0.06 8.30
N ASP A 173 -21.84 0.36 8.48
CA ASP A 173 -22.33 1.64 8.99
C ASP A 173 -22.42 1.64 10.52
N ILE A 174 -21.23 1.57 11.09
CA ILE A 174 -20.84 2.03 12.43
C ILE A 174 -21.30 3.45 12.78
N HIS A 175 -21.93 3.76 13.92
CA HIS A 175 -22.02 5.17 14.37
C HIS A 175 -21.63 5.37 15.85
N PHE A 176 -20.38 5.74 16.13
CA PHE A 176 -19.87 6.14 17.44
C PHE A 176 -20.23 7.60 17.74
N GLU A 177 -20.92 7.86 18.86
CA GLU A 177 -21.46 9.19 19.22
C GLU A 177 -20.42 10.32 19.33
N ASN A 178 -19.14 9.98 19.55
CA ASN A 178 -18.04 10.94 19.74
C ASN A 178 -17.07 11.00 18.54
N ASP A 179 -17.36 10.28 17.45
CA ASP A 179 -16.51 10.26 16.26
C ASP A 179 -17.33 10.63 15.02
N GLY A 180 -16.95 11.74 14.39
CA GLY A 180 -17.63 12.27 13.20
C GLY A 180 -17.50 11.39 11.95
N ASP A 181 -16.61 10.39 11.99
CA ASP A 181 -16.24 9.50 10.88
C ASP A 181 -16.59 8.04 11.16
N SER A 182 -17.73 7.83 11.79
CA SER A 182 -17.96 6.60 12.55
C SER A 182 -18.22 5.30 11.79
N SER A 183 -18.31 5.32 10.45
CA SER A 183 -18.48 4.08 9.66
C SER A 183 -17.13 3.53 9.18
N THR A 184 -16.99 2.19 9.19
CA THR A 184 -15.77 1.52 8.75
C THR A 184 -15.39 1.92 7.32
N ILE A 185 -16.40 2.01 6.44
CA ILE A 185 -16.17 2.37 5.04
C ILE A 185 -15.71 3.81 4.87
N ARG A 186 -16.28 4.75 5.65
CA ARG A 186 -15.91 6.17 5.58
C ARG A 186 -14.50 6.41 6.08
N ARG A 187 -14.16 5.83 7.23
CA ARG A 187 -12.81 5.90 7.79
C ARG A 187 -11.73 5.44 6.80
N ILE A 188 -12.00 4.35 6.07
CA ILE A 188 -11.10 3.85 5.03
C ILE A 188 -11.11 4.78 3.80
N SER A 189 -12.28 5.24 3.33
CA SER A 189 -12.39 6.09 2.13
C SER A 189 -11.78 7.48 2.31
N ASP A 190 -11.87 8.05 3.51
CA ASP A 190 -11.32 9.37 3.81
C ASP A 190 -9.79 9.34 3.70
N GLU A 191 -9.17 8.26 4.18
CA GLU A 191 -7.72 8.05 4.04
C GLU A 191 -7.31 7.77 2.59
N VAL A 192 -8.11 7.03 1.81
CA VAL A 192 -7.90 6.91 0.35
C VAL A 192 -7.85 8.30 -0.29
N SER A 193 -8.85 9.14 0.00
CA SER A 193 -8.92 10.49 -0.56
C SER A 193 -7.73 11.35 -0.14
N PHE A 194 -7.36 11.33 1.15
CA PHE A 194 -6.21 12.09 1.66
C PHE A 194 -4.91 11.65 1.00
N LEU A 195 -4.59 10.34 1.03
CA LEU A 195 -3.34 9.83 0.47
C LEU A 195 -3.26 10.05 -1.04
N ALA A 196 -4.35 9.83 -1.78
CA ALA A 196 -4.36 10.08 -3.23
C ALA A 196 -4.10 11.55 -3.55
N THR A 197 -4.86 12.47 -2.93
CA THR A 197 -4.87 13.90 -3.32
C THR A 197 -3.76 14.74 -2.71
N CYS A 198 -3.33 14.43 -1.48
CA CYS A 198 -2.34 15.22 -0.77
C CYS A 198 -0.93 14.63 -0.85
N GLU A 199 -0.80 13.31 -0.98
CA GLU A 199 0.49 12.64 -0.82
C GLU A 199 1.00 11.99 -2.12
N VAL A 200 0.22 11.10 -2.74
CA VAL A 200 0.72 10.25 -3.82
C VAL A 200 0.66 10.98 -5.16
N ILE A 201 -0.52 11.39 -5.64
CA ILE A 201 -0.67 12.03 -6.96
C ILE A 201 0.23 13.27 -7.11
N PRO A 202 0.32 14.19 -6.12
CA PRO A 202 1.20 15.35 -6.22
C PRO A 202 2.68 14.97 -6.43
N LYS A 203 3.15 13.84 -5.88
CA LYS A 203 4.53 13.37 -6.11
C LYS A 203 4.75 12.93 -7.55
N TYR A 204 3.75 12.29 -8.17
CA TYR A 204 3.77 11.95 -9.60
C TYR A 204 3.77 13.19 -10.48
N GLU A 205 2.93 14.19 -10.20
CA GLU A 205 2.91 15.46 -10.94
C GLU A 205 4.25 16.21 -10.85
N VAL A 206 4.86 16.22 -9.65
CA VAL A 206 6.19 16.80 -9.46
C VAL A 206 7.24 16.02 -10.24
N PHE A 207 7.18 14.70 -10.27
CA PHE A 207 8.09 13.88 -11.06
C PHE A 207 7.95 14.14 -12.56
N GLU A 208 6.74 14.32 -13.06
CA GLU A 208 6.49 14.64 -14.47
C GLU A 208 7.10 15.98 -14.91
N THR A 209 7.26 16.93 -13.98
CA THR A 209 7.85 18.24 -14.27
C THR A 209 9.34 18.34 -13.97
N LYS A 210 9.83 17.63 -12.96
CA LYS A 210 11.22 17.78 -12.46
C LYS A 210 12.07 16.52 -12.62
N GLY A 211 11.47 15.38 -12.93
CA GLY A 211 12.11 14.08 -12.97
C GLY A 211 12.90 13.77 -11.70
N TYR A 212 14.06 13.15 -11.88
CA TYR A 212 14.98 12.78 -10.80
C TYR A 212 15.73 13.97 -10.15
N ASN A 213 15.53 15.20 -10.60
CA ASN A 213 16.20 16.38 -10.02
C ASN A 213 15.57 16.83 -8.69
N ARG A 214 14.53 16.14 -8.23
CA ARG A 214 13.86 16.40 -6.95
C ARG A 214 14.43 15.49 -5.86
N ASN A 215 14.63 16.04 -4.67
CA ASN A 215 14.90 15.23 -3.49
C ASN A 215 13.59 14.59 -3.01
N PHE A 216 13.55 13.26 -3.00
CA PHE A 216 12.42 12.44 -2.62
C PHE A 216 12.71 11.77 -1.28
N ASP A 217 11.77 11.81 -0.36
CA ASP A 217 11.86 11.11 0.92
C ASP A 217 11.33 9.68 0.73
N ILE A 218 12.24 8.71 0.66
CA ILE A 218 11.94 7.32 0.32
C ILE A 218 11.07 6.65 1.38
N SER A 219 11.34 6.90 2.66
CA SER A 219 10.57 6.31 3.76
C SER A 219 9.13 6.81 3.74
N ARG A 220 8.94 8.13 3.61
CA ARG A 220 7.61 8.71 3.47
C ARG A 220 6.90 8.22 2.21
N MET A 221 7.58 8.22 1.07
CA MET A 221 7.02 7.73 -0.20
C MET A 221 6.55 6.27 -0.11
N PHE A 222 7.34 5.42 0.54
CA PHE A 222 7.00 4.03 0.80
C PHE A 222 5.71 3.95 1.61
N GLY A 223 5.64 4.64 2.75
CA GLY A 223 4.46 4.68 3.61
C GLY A 223 3.20 5.15 2.87
N ASP A 224 3.30 6.25 2.12
CA ASP A 224 2.15 6.84 1.43
C ASP A 224 1.58 5.92 0.34
N ILE A 225 2.43 5.30 -0.49
CA ILE A 225 1.97 4.42 -1.57
C ILE A 225 1.49 3.07 -1.05
N LEU A 226 2.15 2.54 -0.02
CA LEU A 226 1.73 1.33 0.69
C LEU A 226 0.35 1.56 1.30
N GLY A 227 0.19 2.66 2.05
CA GLY A 227 -1.05 3.06 2.69
C GLY A 227 -2.16 3.24 1.67
N LEU A 228 -1.93 3.97 0.57
CA LEU A 228 -2.96 4.19 -0.44
C LEU A 228 -3.42 2.86 -1.06
N ALA A 229 -2.48 1.98 -1.42
CA ALA A 229 -2.84 0.68 -1.98
C ALA A 229 -3.59 -0.21 -0.98
N ALA A 230 -3.20 -0.21 0.30
CA ALA A 230 -3.89 -0.95 1.35
C ALA A 230 -5.33 -0.45 1.53
N HIS A 231 -5.51 0.86 1.63
CA HIS A 231 -6.81 1.51 1.82
C HIS A 231 -7.73 1.32 0.63
N GLU A 232 -7.23 1.46 -0.61
CA GLU A 232 -8.03 1.21 -1.82
C GLU A 232 -8.55 -0.23 -1.88
N GLU A 233 -7.71 -1.21 -1.54
CA GLU A 233 -8.16 -2.60 -1.55
C GLU A 233 -9.15 -2.92 -0.44
N MET A 234 -8.94 -2.37 0.75
CA MET A 234 -9.88 -2.55 1.85
C MET A 234 -11.20 -1.87 1.50
N TYR A 235 -11.17 -0.67 0.94
CA TYR A 235 -12.35 0.04 0.45
C TYR A 235 -13.11 -0.79 -0.58
N HIS A 236 -12.42 -1.35 -1.58
CA HIS A 236 -13.05 -2.23 -2.58
C HIS A 236 -13.60 -3.52 -1.98
N LEU A 237 -12.98 -4.07 -0.92
CA LEU A 237 -13.54 -5.20 -0.20
C LEU A 237 -14.84 -4.80 0.50
N LEU A 238 -14.83 -3.73 1.29
CA LEU A 238 -15.99 -3.24 2.04
C LEU A 238 -17.14 -2.89 1.09
N LYS A 239 -16.86 -2.15 0.01
CA LYS A 239 -17.84 -1.72 -0.99
C LYS A 239 -18.57 -2.88 -1.68
N LYS A 240 -17.95 -4.06 -1.83
CA LYS A 240 -18.63 -5.25 -2.38
C LYS A 240 -19.78 -5.75 -1.49
N TYR A 241 -19.71 -5.46 -0.20
CA TYR A 241 -20.69 -5.85 0.80
C TYR A 241 -21.57 -4.68 1.24
N ASP A 242 -21.27 -3.48 0.75
CA ASP A 242 -22.10 -2.29 0.94
C ASP A 242 -23.35 -2.44 0.06
N LYS A 243 -24.37 -3.05 0.65
CA LYS A 243 -25.70 -3.08 0.05
C LYS A 243 -26.32 -1.74 0.34
N GLU A 244 -26.33 -0.84 -0.64
CA GLU A 244 -27.27 0.27 -0.65
C GLU A 244 -28.68 -0.33 -0.49
N GLU A 245 -29.26 -0.23 0.71
CA GLU A 245 -30.70 -0.38 0.97
C GLU A 245 -31.39 0.98 0.87
#